data_AF-A0A0C2RQN7-F1
#
_entry.id   AF-A0A0C2RQN7-F1
#
_cell.length_a   1.000
_cell.length_b   1.000
_cell.length_c   1.000
_cell.angle_alpha   90.00
_cell.angle_beta   90.00
_cell.angle_gamma   90.00
#
_symmetry.space_group_name_H-M   'P 1'
#
loop_
_entity.id
_entity.type
_entity.pdbx_description
1 polymer ?
#
loop_
_entity_poly.entity_id
_entity_poly.type
_entity_poly.pdbx_seq_one_letter_code
_entity_poly.pdbx_strand_id
1 'polypeptide(L)'
;MNKKWAAVLVLSGFIVGLTIWGGVAIKQYMADALPKEPSYLINSEVNEQEQSFLDELAMTREEALFEAQQKVIQIETPIGSIGSGFIYNTEGAIVTNAHVVANASEVTVITADSARHTGYVTGISTEMDVAVIQVDELAGREPMALELEKEAQLLDQVLALGSPLGFQNTVTSGVIDGIDRSFAIEPFKYENIDQFTAAISPGNSGGPLLNADSMKVIGINSAEEPDQNLGYSIPIADVTGMIDEWINAPMEELPAFEQYADQTGDAVAPTVEEQALYIAQYYLSSIEFGDYVTAYSLLSVSMQEEYTFTEFKNEFQDLLSISLKSSDSFVVSDEVEVRASVEKEELINNQPESTLFNYRFLITQENGQFKIKRLEYSEDA
;
A
#
# COMPACT_ATOMS: atom_id res chain seq x y z
N MET A 1 43.96 33.94 -41.27
CA MET A 1 42.87 32.94 -41.15
C MET A 1 42.60 32.33 -42.52
N ASN A 2 42.66 31.01 -42.64
CA ASN A 2 42.73 30.31 -43.92
C ASN A 2 41.38 30.42 -44.67
N LYS A 3 41.36 30.87 -45.94
CA LYS A 3 40.14 31.24 -46.69
C LYS A 3 39.10 30.10 -46.78
N LYS A 4 39.52 28.84 -46.61
CA LYS A 4 38.65 27.66 -46.57
C LYS A 4 37.78 27.57 -45.31
N TRP A 5 38.24 28.08 -44.16
CA TRP A 5 37.48 28.04 -42.89
C TRP A 5 36.37 29.10 -42.82
N ALA A 6 36.60 30.26 -43.44
CA ALA A 6 35.57 31.30 -43.52
C ALA A 6 34.36 30.85 -44.36
N ALA A 7 34.59 30.08 -45.43
CA ALA A 7 33.51 29.54 -46.26
C ALA A 7 32.64 28.51 -45.51
N VAL A 8 33.25 27.67 -44.66
CA VAL A 8 32.52 26.67 -43.86
C VAL A 8 31.65 27.34 -42.79
N LEU A 9 32.17 28.36 -42.09
CA LEU A 9 31.40 29.09 -41.07
C LEU A 9 30.21 29.86 -41.67
N VAL A 10 30.38 30.45 -42.85
CA VAL A 10 29.28 31.12 -43.56
C VAL A 10 28.22 30.12 -44.00
N LEU A 11 28.61 28.96 -44.52
CA LEU A 11 27.68 27.91 -44.95
C LEU A 11 26.92 27.31 -43.74
N SER A 12 27.60 27.12 -42.61
CA SER A 12 27.01 26.62 -41.36
C SER A 12 25.98 27.59 -40.80
N GLY A 13 26.33 28.89 -40.76
CA GLY A 13 25.40 29.94 -40.33
C GLY A 13 24.17 30.05 -41.23
N PHE A 14 24.31 29.80 -42.53
CA PHE A 14 23.19 29.80 -43.47
C PHE A 14 22.25 28.60 -43.27
N ILE A 15 22.79 27.41 -42.98
CA ILE A 15 22.00 26.20 -42.70
C ILE A 15 21.24 26.33 -41.37
N VAL A 16 21.89 26.88 -40.33
CA VAL A 16 21.25 27.16 -39.04
C VAL A 16 20.18 28.25 -39.19
N GLY A 17 20.44 29.28 -39.98
CA GLY A 17 19.45 30.31 -40.30
C GLY A 17 18.22 29.73 -41.01
N LEU A 18 18.41 28.89 -42.03
CA LEU A 18 17.32 28.27 -42.78
C LEU A 18 16.50 27.28 -41.94
N THR A 19 17.12 26.57 -41.00
CA THR A 19 16.41 25.64 -40.10
C THR A 19 15.60 26.38 -39.04
N ILE A 20 16.13 27.45 -38.45
CA ILE A 20 15.39 28.29 -37.51
C ILE A 20 14.23 28.99 -38.23
N TRP A 21 14.48 29.59 -39.39
CA TRP A 21 13.45 30.32 -40.13
C TRP A 21 12.40 29.39 -40.74
N GLY A 22 12.82 28.22 -41.23
CA GLY A 22 11.92 27.15 -41.68
C GLY A 22 11.05 26.61 -40.55
N GLY A 23 11.62 26.39 -39.35
CA GLY A 23 10.86 25.99 -38.16
C GLY A 23 9.84 27.03 -37.71
N VAL A 24 10.19 28.32 -37.74
CA VAL A 24 9.26 29.42 -37.43
C VAL A 24 8.15 29.54 -38.48
N ALA A 25 8.48 29.42 -39.77
CA ALA A 25 7.50 29.48 -40.85
C ALA A 25 6.54 28.28 -40.84
N ILE A 26 7.03 27.07 -40.54
CA ILE A 26 6.19 25.87 -40.36
C ILE A 26 5.29 26.04 -39.14
N LYS A 27 5.80 26.59 -38.02
CA LYS A 27 4.99 26.86 -36.82
C LYS A 27 3.87 27.87 -37.09
N GLN A 28 4.16 28.93 -37.85
CA GLN A 28 3.15 29.92 -38.24
C GLN A 28 2.13 29.36 -39.25
N TYR A 29 2.59 28.60 -40.24
CA TYR A 29 1.69 27.95 -41.20
C TYR A 29 0.79 26.90 -40.54
N MET A 30 1.31 26.11 -39.59
CA MET A 30 0.51 25.16 -38.79
C MET A 30 -0.50 25.89 -37.88
N ALA A 31 -0.12 27.02 -37.28
CA ALA A 31 -1.02 27.82 -36.46
C ALA A 31 -2.20 28.42 -37.26
N ASP A 32 -1.97 28.75 -38.54
CA ASP A 32 -3.00 29.30 -39.44
C ASP A 32 -3.80 28.21 -40.18
N ALA A 33 -3.25 27.00 -40.35
CA ALA A 33 -3.86 25.89 -41.11
C ALA A 33 -4.63 24.86 -40.26
N LEU A 34 -4.48 24.89 -38.93
CA LEU A 34 -5.27 24.04 -38.03
C LEU A 34 -6.71 24.59 -37.89
N PRO A 35 -7.75 23.76 -38.11
CA PRO A 35 -9.11 24.17 -37.83
C PRO A 35 -9.25 24.52 -36.34
N LYS A 36 -9.75 25.72 -36.06
CA LYS A 36 -10.07 26.20 -34.70
C LYS A 36 -11.33 25.50 -34.19
N GLU A 37 -11.25 24.20 -33.96
CA GLU A 37 -12.13 23.48 -33.06
C GLU A 37 -11.66 23.79 -31.62
N PRO A 38 -12.56 24.11 -30.68
CA PRO A 38 -12.16 24.44 -29.32
C PRO A 38 -11.52 23.21 -28.66
N SER A 39 -10.26 23.36 -28.25
CA SER A 39 -9.60 22.50 -27.27
C SER A 39 -10.35 22.64 -25.95
N TYR A 40 -11.09 21.60 -25.58
CA TYR A 40 -11.58 21.43 -24.21
C TYR A 40 -10.38 21.02 -23.34
N LEU A 41 -10.34 21.52 -22.10
CA LEU A 41 -9.24 21.47 -21.11
C LEU A 41 -8.17 22.57 -21.39
N ILE A 42 -7.90 23.57 -20.54
CA ILE A 42 -8.15 23.78 -19.11
C ILE A 42 -8.30 25.30 -18.90
N ASN A 43 -9.50 25.74 -18.53
CA ASN A 43 -9.73 26.82 -17.58
C ASN A 43 -11.23 26.85 -17.24
N SER A 44 -11.64 26.09 -16.24
CA SER A 44 -12.95 26.24 -15.63
C SER A 44 -12.80 25.93 -14.16
N GLU A 45 -13.15 26.89 -13.31
CA GLU A 45 -13.49 26.62 -11.92
C GLU A 45 -14.39 25.38 -11.89
N VAL A 46 -13.95 24.35 -11.16
CA VAL A 46 -14.74 23.13 -10.95
C VAL A 46 -16.08 23.58 -10.38
N ASN A 47 -17.18 23.28 -11.07
CA ASN A 47 -18.49 23.70 -10.60
C ASN A 47 -18.95 22.80 -9.44
N GLU A 48 -19.86 23.29 -8.59
CA GLU A 48 -20.34 22.60 -7.38
C GLU A 48 -20.88 21.17 -7.65
N GLN A 49 -21.41 20.91 -8.85
CA GLN A 49 -21.94 19.60 -9.23
C GLN A 49 -20.83 18.61 -9.59
N GLU A 50 -19.74 19.09 -10.18
CA GLU A 50 -18.56 18.29 -10.50
C GLU A 50 -17.73 18.01 -9.25
N GLN A 51 -17.58 18.99 -8.36
CA GLN A 51 -16.99 18.79 -7.04
C GLN A 51 -17.81 17.80 -6.20
N SER A 52 -19.14 17.96 -6.15
CA SER A 52 -20.01 17.01 -5.43
C SER A 52 -19.92 15.58 -5.97
N PHE A 53 -19.69 15.41 -7.27
CA PHE A 53 -19.50 14.10 -7.89
C PHE A 53 -18.12 13.52 -7.55
N LEU A 54 -17.06 14.32 -7.56
CA LEU A 54 -15.73 13.90 -7.12
C LEU A 54 -15.72 13.55 -5.63
N ASP A 55 -16.42 14.33 -4.80
CA ASP A 55 -16.59 14.06 -3.38
C ASP A 55 -17.41 12.78 -3.15
N GLU A 56 -18.47 12.54 -3.92
CA GLU A 56 -19.26 11.29 -3.87
C GLU A 56 -18.42 10.08 -4.31
N LEU A 57 -17.61 10.21 -5.36
CA LEU A 57 -16.67 9.17 -5.80
C LEU A 57 -15.59 8.88 -4.75
N ALA A 58 -15.03 9.94 -4.13
CA ALA A 58 -14.07 9.82 -3.05
C ALA A 58 -14.69 9.14 -1.83
N MET A 59 -15.90 9.56 -1.42
CA MET A 59 -16.67 8.91 -0.35
C MET A 59 -16.95 7.44 -0.66
N THR A 60 -17.32 7.10 -1.90
CA THR A 60 -17.57 5.71 -2.30
C THR A 60 -16.30 4.86 -2.19
N ARG A 61 -15.14 5.43 -2.52
CA ARG A 61 -13.84 4.76 -2.38
C ARG A 61 -13.43 4.62 -0.91
N GLU A 62 -13.63 5.65 -0.08
CA GLU A 62 -13.42 5.59 1.37
C GLU A 62 -14.29 4.50 2.00
N GLU A 63 -15.57 4.44 1.64
CA GLU A 63 -16.52 3.40 2.10
C GLU A 63 -16.08 2.00 1.66
N ALA A 64 -15.70 1.83 0.38
CA ALA A 64 -15.22 0.54 -0.13
C ALA A 64 -13.91 0.09 0.55
N LEU A 65 -12.99 1.02 0.83
CA LEU A 65 -11.77 0.73 1.58
C LEU A 65 -12.08 0.32 3.01
N PHE A 66 -12.98 1.05 3.68
CA PHE A 66 -13.44 0.72 5.02
C PHE A 66 -14.10 -0.67 5.07
N GLU A 67 -14.94 -1.01 4.10
CA GLU A 67 -15.54 -2.34 3.99
C GLU A 67 -14.49 -3.43 3.75
N ALA A 68 -13.49 -3.19 2.91
CA ALA A 68 -12.40 -4.10 2.68
C ALA A 68 -11.58 -4.32 3.96
N GLN A 69 -11.22 -3.24 4.66
CA GLN A 69 -10.54 -3.28 5.96
C GLN A 69 -11.27 -4.17 6.97
N GLN A 70 -12.60 -4.09 7.09
CA GLN A 70 -13.38 -4.95 8.01
C GLN A 70 -13.27 -6.47 7.72
N LYS A 71 -12.84 -6.83 6.51
CA LYS A 71 -12.68 -8.22 6.03
C LYS A 71 -11.24 -8.72 6.18
N VAL A 72 -10.31 -7.87 6.61
CA VAL A 72 -8.92 -8.23 6.93
C VAL A 72 -8.82 -8.69 8.37
N ILE A 73 -7.98 -9.70 8.60
CA ILE A 73 -7.91 -10.44 9.85
C ILE A 73 -6.46 -10.49 10.31
N GLN A 74 -6.23 -10.29 11.61
CA GLN A 74 -4.96 -10.62 12.23
C GLN A 74 -4.94 -12.08 12.66
N ILE A 75 -3.80 -12.74 12.46
CA ILE A 75 -3.57 -14.13 12.85
C ILE A 75 -2.42 -14.15 13.86
N GLU A 76 -2.63 -14.79 15.00
CA GLU A 76 -1.62 -15.05 16.02
C GLU A 76 -1.50 -16.57 16.23
N THR A 77 -0.29 -17.12 16.13
CA THR A 77 -0.04 -18.54 16.43
C THR A 77 0.41 -18.74 17.88
N PRO A 78 0.26 -19.95 18.46
CA PRO A 78 0.72 -20.24 19.82
C PRO A 78 2.23 -20.05 20.03
N ILE A 79 3.02 -20.12 18.96
CA ILE A 79 4.48 -19.90 18.98
C ILE A 79 4.85 -18.42 18.77
N GLY A 80 3.84 -17.54 18.66
CA GLY A 80 4.01 -16.09 18.62
C GLY A 80 4.17 -15.50 17.22
N SER A 81 4.03 -16.29 16.15
CA SER A 81 3.97 -15.74 14.79
C SER A 81 2.74 -14.86 14.63
N ILE A 82 2.91 -13.69 14.02
CA ILE A 82 1.86 -12.72 13.74
C ILE A 82 1.83 -12.46 12.25
N GLY A 83 0.66 -12.52 11.65
CA GLY A 83 0.44 -12.17 10.25
C GLY A 83 -0.98 -11.73 10.00
N SER A 84 -1.31 -11.64 8.71
CA SER A 84 -2.62 -11.23 8.22
C SER A 84 -3.29 -12.33 7.43
N GLY A 85 -4.60 -12.21 7.29
CA GLY A 85 -5.42 -12.95 6.36
C GLY A 85 -6.63 -12.12 5.95
N PHE A 86 -7.49 -12.69 5.12
CA PHE A 86 -8.76 -12.06 4.77
C PHE A 86 -9.86 -13.11 4.61
N ILE A 87 -11.10 -12.69 4.89
CA ILE A 87 -12.29 -13.55 4.74
C ILE A 87 -12.45 -13.88 3.24
N TYR A 88 -12.29 -15.15 2.90
CA TYR A 88 -12.30 -15.65 1.53
C TYR A 88 -13.69 -16.08 1.07
N ASN A 89 -14.49 -16.66 1.98
CA ASN A 89 -15.85 -17.10 1.65
C ASN A 89 -16.85 -16.86 2.79
N THR A 90 -18.14 -17.13 2.51
CA THR A 90 -19.22 -17.00 3.49
C THR A 90 -19.29 -18.15 4.50
N GLU A 91 -18.42 -19.15 4.39
CA GLU A 91 -18.36 -20.29 5.32
C GLU A 91 -17.36 -20.06 6.46
N GLY A 92 -16.66 -18.92 6.45
CA GLY A 92 -15.66 -18.56 7.47
C GLY A 92 -14.24 -19.00 7.12
N ALA A 93 -13.97 -19.32 5.86
CA ALA A 93 -12.61 -19.58 5.38
C ALA A 93 -11.82 -18.27 5.27
N ILE A 94 -10.58 -18.31 5.72
CA ILE A 94 -9.61 -17.22 5.67
C ILE A 94 -8.40 -17.70 4.86
N VAL A 95 -7.95 -16.89 3.92
CA VAL A 95 -6.70 -17.11 3.18
C VAL A 95 -5.57 -16.33 3.86
N THR A 96 -4.41 -16.94 3.96
CA THR A 96 -3.18 -16.37 4.53
C THR A 96 -1.94 -17.03 3.90
N ASN A 97 -0.75 -16.66 4.36
CA ASN A 97 0.49 -17.32 3.97
C ASN A 97 0.78 -18.59 4.79
N ALA A 98 1.50 -19.53 4.19
CA ALA A 98 1.93 -20.75 4.85
C ALA A 98 2.94 -20.46 5.97
N HIS A 99 3.87 -19.53 5.76
CA HIS A 99 4.85 -19.16 6.79
C HIS A 99 4.22 -18.54 8.04
N VAL A 100 3.07 -17.87 7.90
CA VAL A 100 2.35 -17.25 9.03
C VAL A 100 1.88 -18.32 10.02
N VAL A 101 1.38 -19.45 9.51
CA VAL A 101 0.77 -20.53 10.31
C VAL A 101 1.60 -21.81 10.36
N ALA A 102 2.85 -21.76 9.91
CA ALA A 102 3.74 -22.93 9.88
C ALA A 102 3.82 -23.58 11.28
N ASN A 103 3.67 -24.91 11.30
CA ASN A 103 3.64 -25.73 12.52
C ASN A 103 2.49 -25.42 13.52
N ALA A 104 1.52 -24.59 13.16
CA ALA A 104 0.31 -24.34 13.95
C ALA A 104 -0.88 -25.09 13.35
N SER A 105 -1.60 -25.86 14.17
CA SER A 105 -2.90 -26.45 13.78
C SER A 105 -4.09 -25.58 14.20
N GLU A 106 -3.88 -24.77 15.24
CA GLU A 106 -4.85 -23.84 15.82
C GLU A 106 -4.19 -22.46 15.95
N VAL A 107 -4.95 -21.42 15.63
CA VAL A 107 -4.51 -20.02 15.68
C VAL A 107 -5.57 -19.16 16.37
N THR A 108 -5.16 -18.02 16.91
CA THR A 108 -6.11 -16.97 17.29
C THR A 108 -6.30 -16.02 16.12
N VAL A 109 -7.56 -15.85 15.73
CA VAL A 109 -7.99 -14.90 14.70
C VAL A 109 -8.58 -13.67 15.39
N ILE A 110 -8.12 -12.48 15.00
CA ILE A 110 -8.63 -11.22 15.53
C ILE A 110 -9.21 -10.39 14.39
N THR A 111 -10.52 -10.15 14.44
CA THR A 111 -11.26 -9.35 13.46
C THR A 111 -11.10 -7.86 13.72
N ALA A 112 -11.43 -7.03 12.72
CA ALA A 112 -11.35 -5.55 12.76
C ALA A 112 -12.12 -4.86 13.90
N ASP A 113 -13.05 -5.56 14.55
CA ASP A 113 -13.78 -5.11 15.76
C ASP A 113 -13.09 -5.57 17.06
N SER A 114 -11.85 -6.04 16.96
CA SER A 114 -11.05 -6.62 18.05
C SER A 114 -11.65 -7.87 18.71
N ALA A 115 -12.64 -8.52 18.08
CA ALA A 115 -13.13 -9.82 18.56
C ALA A 115 -12.11 -10.93 18.27
N ARG A 116 -11.91 -11.82 19.25
CA ARG A 116 -10.98 -12.95 19.18
C ARG A 116 -11.75 -14.23 18.92
N HIS A 117 -11.30 -15.00 17.93
CA HIS A 117 -11.89 -16.24 17.47
C HIS A 117 -10.82 -17.34 17.41
N THR A 118 -11.23 -18.60 17.50
CA THR A 118 -10.34 -19.74 17.31
C THR A 118 -10.41 -20.18 15.86
N GLY A 119 -9.27 -20.27 15.17
CA GLY A 119 -9.19 -20.75 13.81
C GLY A 119 -8.40 -22.06 13.72
N TYR A 120 -8.76 -22.91 12.77
CA TYR A 120 -8.07 -24.17 12.50
C TYR A 120 -7.45 -24.16 11.11
N VAL A 121 -6.18 -24.52 10.99
CA VAL A 121 -5.53 -24.62 9.67
C VAL A 121 -6.08 -25.86 8.96
N THR A 122 -6.82 -25.66 7.87
CA THR A 122 -7.44 -26.74 7.08
C THR A 122 -6.63 -27.13 5.85
N GLY A 123 -5.71 -26.26 5.43
CA GLY A 123 -4.81 -26.53 4.32
C GLY A 123 -3.59 -25.63 4.34
N ILE A 124 -2.45 -26.17 3.92
CA ILE A 124 -1.18 -25.44 3.84
C ILE A 124 -0.31 -26.08 2.77
N SER A 125 0.27 -25.26 1.89
CA SER A 125 1.17 -25.76 0.85
C SER A 125 2.60 -25.82 1.38
N THR A 126 3.33 -26.85 0.96
CA THR A 126 4.76 -27.02 1.25
C THR A 126 5.66 -26.37 0.21
N GLU A 127 5.08 -25.89 -0.91
CA GLU A 127 5.83 -25.32 -2.02
C GLU A 127 5.44 -23.86 -2.26
N MET A 128 4.14 -23.55 -2.26
CA MET A 128 3.61 -22.21 -2.37
C MET A 128 3.32 -21.67 -0.97
N ASP A 129 3.58 -20.40 -0.75
CA ASP A 129 3.41 -19.78 0.56
C ASP A 129 1.95 -19.40 0.83
N VAL A 130 1.03 -20.37 0.77
CA VAL A 130 -0.41 -20.18 0.94
C VAL A 130 -0.99 -21.22 1.90
N ALA A 131 -1.88 -20.76 2.78
CA ALA A 131 -2.63 -21.58 3.71
C ALA A 131 -4.08 -21.10 3.85
N VAL A 132 -4.93 -21.98 4.36
CA VAL A 132 -6.34 -21.72 4.67
C VAL A 132 -6.59 -22.01 6.14
N ILE A 133 -7.28 -21.08 6.79
CA ILE A 133 -7.79 -21.22 8.15
C ILE A 133 -9.32 -21.24 8.09
N GLN A 134 -9.95 -22.18 8.77
CA GLN A 134 -11.39 -22.22 8.98
C GLN A 134 -11.74 -21.60 10.33
N VAL A 135 -12.70 -20.66 10.34
CA VAL A 135 -13.23 -20.02 11.55
C VAL A 135 -14.76 -20.05 11.50
N ASP A 136 -15.37 -21.04 12.16
CA ASP A 136 -16.81 -21.28 12.09
C ASP A 136 -17.63 -20.10 12.62
N GLU A 137 -17.12 -19.34 13.61
CA GLU A 137 -17.78 -18.15 14.14
C GLU A 137 -17.85 -16.97 13.15
N LEU A 138 -17.08 -17.01 12.06
CA LEU A 138 -17.14 -16.01 11.00
C LEU A 138 -18.05 -16.42 9.83
N ALA A 139 -18.68 -17.60 9.90
CA ALA A 139 -19.65 -18.01 8.89
C ALA A 139 -20.80 -16.99 8.77
N GLY A 140 -21.16 -16.66 7.52
CA GLY A 140 -22.16 -15.65 7.19
C GLY A 140 -21.63 -14.22 7.11
N ARG A 141 -20.34 -13.97 7.44
CA ARG A 141 -19.70 -12.69 7.13
C ARG A 141 -19.46 -12.57 5.62
N GLU A 142 -19.46 -11.33 5.14
CA GLU A 142 -19.24 -11.04 3.73
C GLU A 142 -17.75 -11.19 3.39
N PRO A 143 -17.39 -11.96 2.35
CA PRO A 143 -16.00 -12.14 1.95
C PRO A 143 -15.47 -10.95 1.15
N MET A 144 -14.15 -10.97 0.95
CA MET A 144 -13.50 -10.13 -0.05
C MET A 144 -13.97 -10.50 -1.46
N ALA A 145 -14.18 -9.48 -2.30
CA ALA A 145 -14.41 -9.70 -3.72
C ALA A 145 -13.08 -10.01 -4.42
N LEU A 146 -13.06 -11.02 -5.29
CA LEU A 146 -11.86 -11.43 -6.04
C LEU A 146 -11.93 -10.96 -7.50
N GLU A 147 -10.79 -10.59 -8.06
CA GLU A 147 -10.62 -10.30 -9.48
C GLU A 147 -9.87 -11.47 -10.15
N LEU A 148 -10.62 -12.44 -10.69
CA LEU A 148 -10.04 -13.67 -11.28
C LEU A 148 -9.86 -13.59 -12.79
N GLU A 149 -10.54 -12.65 -13.45
CA GLU A 149 -10.61 -12.55 -14.92
C GLU A 149 -9.61 -11.54 -15.51
N LYS A 150 -8.96 -10.75 -14.66
CA LYS A 150 -7.99 -9.72 -15.06
C LYS A 150 -6.69 -9.94 -14.28
N GLU A 151 -5.62 -10.24 -15.01
CA GLU A 151 -4.26 -10.25 -14.46
C GLU A 151 -3.80 -8.82 -14.13
N ALA A 152 -2.94 -8.71 -13.11
CA ALA A 152 -2.29 -7.46 -12.77
C ALA A 152 -1.47 -6.94 -13.95
N GLN A 153 -1.50 -5.63 -14.18
CA GLN A 153 -0.72 -4.98 -15.23
C GLN A 153 0.29 -4.01 -14.65
N LEU A 154 1.41 -3.83 -15.33
CA LEU A 154 2.36 -2.77 -14.98
C LEU A 154 1.62 -1.42 -14.87
N LEU A 155 1.91 -0.70 -13.79
CA LEU A 155 1.31 0.58 -13.39
C LEU A 155 -0.13 0.49 -12.87
N ASP A 156 -0.72 -0.69 -12.69
CA ASP A 156 -1.96 -0.82 -11.93
C ASP A 156 -1.71 -0.29 -10.51
N GLN A 157 -2.60 0.60 -10.04
CA GLN A 157 -2.58 1.07 -8.65
C GLN A 157 -3.08 -0.03 -7.73
N VAL A 158 -2.38 -0.24 -6.61
CA VAL A 158 -2.68 -1.32 -5.68
C VAL A 158 -2.70 -0.84 -4.22
N LEU A 159 -3.51 -1.54 -3.43
CA LEU A 159 -3.62 -1.35 -1.99
C LEU A 159 -3.19 -2.65 -1.31
N ALA A 160 -2.08 -2.64 -0.58
CA ALA A 160 -1.69 -3.77 0.26
C ALA A 160 -2.29 -3.58 1.65
N LEU A 161 -3.19 -4.50 2.01
CA LEU A 161 -3.88 -4.47 3.29
C LEU A 161 -3.30 -5.51 4.25
N GLY A 162 -3.34 -5.20 5.54
CA GLY A 162 -2.92 -6.11 6.61
C GLY A 162 -3.37 -5.66 7.99
N SER A 163 -2.99 -6.41 9.01
CA SER A 163 -3.20 -6.12 10.43
C SER A 163 -1.91 -6.38 11.24
N PRO A 164 -0.78 -5.73 10.89
CA PRO A 164 0.45 -5.78 11.65
C PRO A 164 0.23 -5.26 13.08
N LEU A 165 0.85 -5.93 14.04
CA LEU A 165 1.13 -5.37 15.37
C LEU A 165 -0.09 -4.95 16.22
N GLY A 166 -1.28 -5.51 15.97
CA GLY A 166 -2.50 -5.08 16.66
C GLY A 166 -3.10 -3.78 16.12
N PHE A 167 -2.50 -3.18 15.09
CA PHE A 167 -3.11 -2.12 14.27
C PHE A 167 -3.94 -2.80 13.19
N GLN A 168 -5.17 -3.10 13.57
CA GLN A 168 -6.13 -3.69 12.66
C GLN A 168 -6.30 -2.75 11.46
N ASN A 169 -6.23 -3.32 10.25
CA ASN A 169 -6.66 -2.68 9.00
C ASN A 169 -5.69 -1.68 8.34
N THR A 170 -4.40 -1.96 8.37
CA THR A 170 -3.38 -1.25 7.59
C THR A 170 -3.70 -1.21 6.11
N VAL A 171 -3.42 -0.06 5.49
CA VAL A 171 -3.50 0.13 4.04
C VAL A 171 -2.23 0.84 3.60
N THR A 172 -1.53 0.24 2.65
CA THR A 172 -0.31 0.81 2.06
C THR A 172 -0.47 0.89 0.55
N SER A 173 0.06 1.98 -0.03
CA SER A 173 -0.13 2.33 -1.43
C SER A 173 1.04 1.94 -2.28
N GLY A 174 0.75 1.51 -3.50
CA GLY A 174 1.79 1.32 -4.49
C GLY A 174 1.26 1.16 -5.90
N VAL A 175 2.18 0.85 -6.79
CA VAL A 175 1.87 0.44 -8.15
C VAL A 175 2.56 -0.89 -8.44
N ILE A 176 1.97 -1.69 -9.32
CA ILE A 176 2.66 -2.85 -9.89
C ILE A 176 3.81 -2.34 -10.75
N ASP A 177 5.05 -2.69 -10.40
CA ASP A 177 6.27 -2.28 -11.13
C ASP A 177 7.03 -3.47 -11.73
N GLY A 178 6.59 -4.70 -11.44
CA GLY A 178 7.05 -5.92 -12.06
C GLY A 178 5.98 -7.01 -12.02
N ILE A 179 5.96 -7.85 -13.05
CA ILE A 179 5.13 -9.04 -13.16
C ILE A 179 6.01 -10.25 -13.47
N ASP A 180 5.48 -11.45 -13.32
CA ASP A 180 6.14 -12.72 -13.64
C ASP A 180 7.50 -12.89 -12.94
N ARG A 181 7.62 -12.41 -11.70
CA ARG A 181 8.87 -12.59 -10.93
C ARG A 181 8.94 -14.02 -10.42
N SER A 182 10.16 -14.51 -10.22
CA SER A 182 10.37 -15.82 -9.61
C SER A 182 11.63 -15.85 -8.75
N PHE A 183 11.48 -16.36 -7.53
CA PHE A 183 12.57 -16.58 -6.58
C PHE A 183 12.19 -17.67 -5.58
N ALA A 184 13.12 -18.03 -4.70
CA ALA A 184 12.87 -18.98 -3.63
C ALA A 184 13.32 -18.38 -2.29
N ILE A 185 12.44 -18.46 -1.30
CA ILE A 185 12.77 -18.24 0.10
C ILE A 185 12.41 -19.55 0.78
N GLU A 186 13.42 -20.35 1.06
CA GLU A 186 13.22 -21.69 1.62
C GLU A 186 12.26 -21.63 2.83
N PRO A 187 11.27 -22.53 2.89
CA PRO A 187 11.04 -23.68 2.01
C PRO A 187 10.18 -23.39 0.78
N PHE A 188 9.73 -22.15 0.61
CA PHE A 188 8.75 -21.77 -0.41
C PHE A 188 9.40 -21.31 -1.71
N LYS A 189 8.69 -21.57 -2.81
CA LYS A 189 9.01 -21.06 -4.15
C LYS A 189 7.91 -20.08 -4.53
N TYR A 190 8.36 -18.93 -4.99
CA TYR A 190 7.52 -17.87 -5.49
C TYR A 190 7.69 -17.86 -6.99
N GLU A 191 6.68 -18.32 -7.72
CA GLU A 191 6.64 -18.31 -9.17
C GLU A 191 5.45 -17.46 -9.61
N ASN A 192 5.60 -16.76 -10.74
CA ASN A 192 4.56 -15.89 -11.28
C ASN A 192 4.06 -14.79 -10.31
N ILE A 193 4.93 -14.25 -9.47
CA ILE A 193 4.51 -13.25 -8.48
C ILE A 193 4.57 -11.83 -9.02
N ASP A 194 3.65 -11.00 -8.55
CA ASP A 194 3.59 -9.58 -8.84
C ASP A 194 4.47 -8.81 -7.85
N GLN A 195 5.21 -7.84 -8.37
CA GLN A 195 6.05 -6.91 -7.60
C GLN A 195 5.38 -5.54 -7.59
N PHE A 196 5.37 -4.89 -6.43
CA PHE A 196 4.77 -3.57 -6.27
C PHE A 196 5.52 -2.66 -5.32
N THR A 197 5.31 -1.35 -5.49
CA THR A 197 5.96 -0.29 -4.71
C THR A 197 5.07 0.17 -3.55
N ALA A 198 4.83 -0.69 -2.56
CA ALA A 198 4.19 -0.27 -1.31
C ALA A 198 5.06 -0.64 -0.12
N ALA A 199 5.01 0.18 0.91
CA ALA A 199 5.65 -0.13 2.19
C ALA A 199 4.99 -1.36 2.79
N ILE A 200 5.54 -2.54 2.53
CA ILE A 200 5.21 -3.73 3.31
C ILE A 200 6.02 -3.64 4.61
N SER A 201 5.37 -4.00 5.70
CA SER A 201 6.01 -4.19 6.99
C SER A 201 5.63 -5.55 7.54
N PRO A 202 6.41 -6.10 8.50
CA PRO A 202 6.06 -7.31 9.22
C PRO A 202 4.62 -7.26 9.74
N GLY A 203 3.79 -8.18 9.25
CA GLY A 203 2.38 -8.29 9.61
C GLY A 203 1.38 -7.95 8.51
N ASN A 204 1.81 -7.44 7.34
CA ASN A 204 0.99 -7.42 6.13
C ASN A 204 0.98 -8.78 5.40
N SER A 205 1.97 -9.65 5.66
CA SER A 205 2.06 -11.00 5.09
C SER A 205 0.79 -11.80 5.34
N GLY A 206 0.22 -12.34 4.27
CA GLY A 206 -1.03 -13.10 4.20
C GLY A 206 -2.27 -12.23 3.99
N GLY A 207 -2.14 -10.90 4.11
CA GLY A 207 -3.20 -9.97 3.80
C GLY A 207 -3.44 -9.81 2.29
N PRO A 208 -4.55 -9.18 1.88
CA PRO A 208 -4.90 -9.04 0.47
C PRO A 208 -4.16 -7.87 -0.21
N LEU A 209 -3.79 -8.08 -1.46
CA LEU A 209 -3.46 -7.01 -2.41
C LEU A 209 -4.71 -6.70 -3.24
N LEU A 210 -5.21 -5.47 -3.16
CA LEU A 210 -6.37 -5.01 -3.92
C LEU A 210 -5.94 -4.20 -5.14
N ASN A 211 -6.67 -4.33 -6.24
CA ASN A 211 -6.65 -3.32 -7.29
C ASN A 211 -7.40 -2.06 -6.79
N ALA A 212 -6.75 -0.89 -6.84
CA ALA A 212 -7.30 0.34 -6.25
C ALA A 212 -8.52 0.90 -7.00
N ASP A 213 -8.75 0.50 -8.26
CA ASP A 213 -9.91 0.95 -9.04
C ASP A 213 -11.13 0.05 -8.79
N SER A 214 -10.93 -1.27 -8.79
CA SER A 214 -12.03 -2.23 -8.63
C SER A 214 -12.32 -2.60 -7.18
N MET A 215 -11.39 -2.30 -6.25
CA MET A 215 -11.43 -2.69 -4.85
C MET A 215 -11.55 -4.20 -4.62
N LYS A 216 -11.07 -5.00 -5.58
CA LYS A 216 -11.06 -6.47 -5.51
C LYS A 216 -9.65 -7.01 -5.31
N VAL A 217 -9.57 -8.17 -4.66
CA VAL A 217 -8.32 -8.90 -4.42
C VAL A 217 -7.77 -9.42 -5.74
N ILE A 218 -6.53 -9.05 -6.02
CA ILE A 218 -5.72 -9.56 -7.14
C ILE A 218 -4.59 -10.48 -6.65
N GLY A 219 -4.19 -10.39 -5.36
CA GLY A 219 -3.12 -11.21 -4.82
C GLY A 219 -3.08 -11.31 -3.29
N ILE A 220 -2.15 -12.11 -2.79
CA ILE A 220 -1.86 -12.32 -1.37
C ILE A 220 -0.46 -11.74 -1.09
N ASN A 221 -0.37 -10.71 -0.25
CA ASN A 221 0.90 -10.09 0.16
C ASN A 221 1.77 -11.15 0.83
N SER A 222 2.99 -11.41 0.35
CA SER A 222 3.74 -12.61 0.80
C SER A 222 5.21 -12.38 1.14
N ALA A 223 5.89 -11.46 0.46
CA ALA A 223 7.30 -11.18 0.72
C ALA A 223 7.62 -9.70 0.50
N GLU A 224 8.73 -9.25 1.07
CA GLU A 224 9.22 -7.87 0.96
C GLU A 224 10.72 -7.85 0.69
N GLU A 225 11.17 -6.79 0.01
CA GLU A 225 12.56 -6.39 -0.07
C GLU A 225 12.70 -5.01 0.59
N PRO A 226 12.93 -4.95 1.92
CA PRO A 226 12.87 -3.71 2.69
C PRO A 226 13.84 -2.63 2.19
N ASP A 227 15.04 -3.04 1.77
CA ASP A 227 16.08 -2.13 1.26
C ASP A 227 15.67 -1.40 -0.03
N GLN A 228 14.68 -1.92 -0.76
CA GLN A 228 14.17 -1.34 -2.00
C GLN A 228 12.75 -0.81 -1.86
N ASN A 229 12.11 -0.97 -0.69
CA ASN A 229 10.71 -0.66 -0.46
C ASN A 229 9.78 -1.36 -1.48
N LEU A 230 10.07 -2.63 -1.76
CA LEU A 230 9.32 -3.47 -2.69
C LEU A 230 8.54 -4.56 -1.95
N GLY A 231 7.32 -4.79 -2.41
CA GLY A 231 6.46 -5.86 -2.00
C GLY A 231 6.27 -6.91 -3.09
N TYR A 232 5.95 -8.14 -2.70
CA TYR A 232 5.61 -9.22 -3.61
C TYR A 232 4.32 -9.90 -3.20
N SER A 233 3.44 -10.16 -4.17
CA SER A 233 2.18 -10.88 -3.95
C SER A 233 2.02 -12.09 -4.85
N ILE A 234 1.46 -13.15 -4.28
CA ILE A 234 1.04 -14.35 -5.03
C ILE A 234 -0.30 -14.02 -5.71
N PRO A 235 -0.44 -14.10 -7.04
CA PRO A 235 -1.72 -13.85 -7.70
C PRO A 235 -2.81 -14.79 -7.19
N ILE A 236 -3.94 -14.23 -6.77
CA ILE A 236 -5.01 -15.02 -6.14
C ILE A 236 -5.58 -16.04 -7.14
N ALA A 237 -5.64 -15.68 -8.42
CA ALA A 237 -6.12 -16.52 -9.51
C ALA A 237 -5.36 -17.86 -9.61
N ASP A 238 -4.05 -17.85 -9.34
CA ASP A 238 -3.19 -19.03 -9.46
C ASP A 238 -3.44 -20.07 -8.36
N VAL A 239 -3.99 -19.64 -7.21
CA VAL A 239 -4.10 -20.48 -6.01
C VAL A 239 -5.54 -20.79 -5.59
N THR A 240 -6.55 -20.16 -6.20
CA THR A 240 -7.98 -20.41 -5.89
C THR A 240 -8.36 -21.89 -5.92
N GLY A 241 -7.93 -22.64 -6.93
CA GLY A 241 -8.28 -24.06 -7.04
C GLY A 241 -7.75 -24.92 -5.88
N MET A 242 -6.55 -24.61 -5.39
CA MET A 242 -5.95 -25.28 -4.22
C MET A 242 -6.64 -24.86 -2.91
N ILE A 243 -6.95 -23.57 -2.77
CA ILE A 243 -7.70 -23.04 -1.63
C ILE A 243 -9.06 -23.72 -1.52
N ASP A 244 -9.81 -23.79 -2.63
CA ASP A 244 -11.14 -24.41 -2.68
C ASP A 244 -11.06 -25.92 -2.38
N GLU A 245 -10.00 -26.60 -2.81
CA GLU A 245 -9.79 -28.02 -2.47
C GLU A 245 -9.67 -28.22 -0.96
N TRP A 246 -8.83 -27.41 -0.27
CA TRP A 246 -8.66 -27.53 1.17
C TRP A 246 -9.89 -27.11 1.98
N ILE A 247 -10.70 -26.17 1.47
CA ILE A 247 -11.97 -25.81 2.09
C ILE A 247 -12.94 -27.00 2.02
N ASN A 248 -13.05 -27.64 0.85
CA ASN A 248 -13.98 -28.75 0.64
C ASN A 248 -13.49 -30.07 1.25
N ALA A 249 -12.18 -30.28 1.30
CA ALA A 249 -11.53 -31.46 1.82
C ALA A 249 -10.29 -31.06 2.66
N PRO A 250 -10.50 -30.67 3.93
CA PRO A 250 -9.41 -30.31 4.83
C PRO A 250 -8.37 -31.43 4.94
N MET A 251 -7.10 -31.05 5.07
CA MET A 251 -6.00 -31.99 5.24
C MET A 251 -6.18 -32.78 6.54
N GLU A 252 -6.04 -34.11 6.47
CA GLU A 252 -6.08 -34.97 7.67
C GLU A 252 -4.85 -34.78 8.57
N GLU A 253 -3.69 -34.53 7.96
CA GLU A 253 -2.42 -34.26 8.63
C GLU A 253 -1.73 -33.05 7.99
N LEU A 254 -1.32 -32.08 8.80
CA LEU A 254 -0.58 -30.92 8.35
C LEU A 254 0.92 -31.24 8.22
N PRO A 255 1.60 -30.80 7.16
CA PRO A 255 3.04 -30.96 7.01
C PRO A 255 3.79 -30.20 8.12
N ALA A 256 4.91 -30.79 8.57
CA ALA A 256 5.83 -30.14 9.48
C ALA A 256 6.89 -29.36 8.69
N PHE A 257 7.19 -28.15 9.13
CA PHE A 257 8.22 -27.30 8.54
C PHE A 257 9.41 -27.22 9.49
N GLU A 258 10.45 -28.03 9.22
CA GLU A 258 11.66 -28.12 10.08
C GLU A 258 12.33 -26.76 10.30
N GLN A 259 12.31 -25.88 9.29
CA GLN A 259 12.91 -24.55 9.33
C GLN A 259 12.20 -23.62 10.34
N TYR A 260 10.93 -23.93 10.66
CA TYR A 260 10.13 -23.22 11.66
C TYR A 260 10.03 -24.02 12.98
N ALA A 261 10.72 -25.16 13.12
CA ALA A 261 10.66 -26.01 14.31
C ALA A 261 11.45 -25.43 15.50
N ASP A 262 12.50 -24.65 15.23
CA ASP A 262 13.31 -23.96 16.25
C ASP A 262 12.70 -22.62 16.69
N GLN A 263 11.54 -22.21 16.15
CA GLN A 263 10.77 -21.05 16.63
C GLN A 263 10.04 -21.33 17.97
N THR A 264 10.61 -22.20 18.80
CA THR A 264 10.21 -22.42 20.20
C THR A 264 10.83 -21.40 21.17
N GLY A 265 11.63 -20.46 20.67
CA GLY A 265 12.02 -19.26 21.38
C GLY A 265 11.11 -18.12 20.97
N ASP A 266 10.56 -17.40 21.96
CA ASP A 266 9.76 -16.16 21.84
C ASP A 266 9.85 -15.56 20.44
N ALA A 267 8.76 -15.63 19.67
CA ALA A 267 8.67 -14.91 18.41
C ALA A 267 9.27 -13.52 18.62
N VAL A 268 10.12 -13.09 17.68
CA VAL A 268 10.67 -11.74 17.72
C VAL A 268 9.49 -10.80 17.46
N ALA A 269 8.79 -10.45 18.53
CA ALA A 269 7.80 -9.38 18.51
C ALA A 269 8.55 -8.17 17.92
N PRO A 270 7.97 -7.48 16.93
CA PRO A 270 8.68 -6.39 16.28
C PRO A 270 9.14 -5.39 17.34
N THR A 271 10.36 -4.94 17.18
CA THR A 271 10.98 -3.98 18.09
C THR A 271 10.12 -2.73 18.19
N VAL A 272 10.16 -2.06 19.33
CA VAL A 272 9.43 -0.80 19.54
C VAL A 272 9.74 0.23 18.42
N GLU A 273 10.95 0.18 17.86
CA GLU A 273 11.39 0.99 16.71
C GLU A 273 10.65 0.62 15.41
N GLU A 274 10.55 -0.67 15.08
CA GLU A 274 9.81 -1.16 13.91
C GLU A 274 8.32 -0.79 14.02
N GLN A 275 7.73 -0.94 15.21
CA GLN A 275 6.33 -0.57 15.44
C GLN A 275 6.10 0.94 15.26
N ALA A 276 7.00 1.77 15.76
CA ALA A 276 6.90 3.21 15.61
C ALA A 276 7.11 3.69 14.17
N LEU A 277 8.09 3.11 13.47
CA LEU A 277 8.34 3.39 12.06
C LEU A 277 7.09 3.09 11.23
N TYR A 278 6.50 1.93 11.48
CA TYR A 278 5.26 1.51 10.85
C TYR A 278 4.11 2.51 11.08
N ILE A 279 3.94 3.05 12.30
CA ILE A 279 2.89 4.06 12.57
C ILE A 279 3.08 5.34 11.75
N ALA A 280 4.32 5.81 11.61
CA ALA A 280 4.61 6.99 10.81
C ALA A 280 4.30 6.75 9.31
N GLN A 281 4.68 5.58 8.79
CA GLN A 281 4.39 5.19 7.41
C GLN A 281 2.89 5.08 7.18
N TYR A 282 2.18 4.38 8.07
CA TYR A 282 0.74 4.16 7.95
C TYR A 282 -0.04 5.47 7.99
N TYR A 283 0.34 6.41 8.85
CA TYR A 283 -0.23 7.75 8.86
C TYR A 283 -0.10 8.48 7.52
N LEU A 284 1.09 8.44 6.90
CA LEU A 284 1.32 9.07 5.60
C LEU A 284 0.54 8.37 4.48
N SER A 285 0.52 7.03 4.48
CA SER A 285 -0.26 6.26 3.50
C SER A 285 -1.77 6.50 3.64
N SER A 286 -2.29 6.65 4.85
CA SER A 286 -3.69 7.00 5.08
C SER A 286 -4.02 8.38 4.49
N ILE A 287 -3.13 9.36 4.61
CA ILE A 287 -3.32 10.68 3.97
C ILE A 287 -3.27 10.58 2.45
N GLU A 288 -2.28 9.86 1.89
CA GLU A 288 -2.14 9.62 0.44
C GLU A 288 -3.44 9.08 -0.18
N PHE A 289 -4.17 8.27 0.58
CA PHE A 289 -5.42 7.67 0.13
C PHE A 289 -6.70 8.44 0.47
N GLY A 290 -6.59 9.56 1.16
CA GLY A 290 -7.75 10.28 1.68
C GLY A 290 -8.47 9.57 2.83
N ASP A 291 -7.88 8.52 3.42
CA ASP A 291 -8.39 7.88 4.63
C ASP A 291 -8.01 8.72 5.87
N TYR A 292 -8.59 9.92 5.92
CA TYR A 292 -8.34 10.88 6.99
C TYR A 292 -8.82 10.37 8.35
N VAL A 293 -9.84 9.50 8.37
CA VAL A 293 -10.37 8.92 9.62
C VAL A 293 -9.31 8.05 10.27
N THR A 294 -8.69 7.15 9.50
CA THR A 294 -7.60 6.31 9.98
C THR A 294 -6.39 7.15 10.38
N ALA A 295 -5.95 8.07 9.52
CA ALA A 295 -4.81 8.94 9.83
C ALA A 295 -5.02 9.71 11.14
N TYR A 296 -6.21 10.27 11.34
CA TYR A 296 -6.59 10.97 12.56
C TYR A 296 -6.64 10.03 13.78
N SER A 297 -7.10 8.79 13.61
CA SER A 297 -7.16 7.80 14.68
C SER A 297 -5.78 7.38 15.21
N LEU A 298 -4.72 7.53 14.40
CA LEU A 298 -3.34 7.26 14.78
C LEU A 298 -2.74 8.35 15.67
N LEU A 299 -3.37 9.53 15.73
CA LEU A 299 -2.97 10.59 16.63
C LEU A 299 -3.29 10.23 18.09
N SER A 300 -2.43 10.68 19.00
CA SER A 300 -2.65 10.57 20.46
C SER A 300 -3.91 11.32 20.89
N VAL A 301 -4.46 10.93 22.05
CA VAL A 301 -5.62 11.63 22.62
C VAL A 301 -5.34 13.12 22.81
N SER A 302 -4.12 13.49 23.26
CA SER A 302 -3.73 14.89 23.41
C SER A 302 -3.75 15.67 22.08
N MET A 303 -3.31 15.05 20.98
CA MET A 303 -3.36 15.70 19.67
C MET A 303 -4.80 15.86 19.17
N GLN A 304 -5.65 14.85 19.39
CA GLN A 304 -7.06 14.93 19.00
C GLN A 304 -7.86 15.96 19.83
N GLU A 305 -7.42 16.25 21.06
CA GLU A 305 -7.98 17.33 21.89
C GLU A 305 -7.52 18.73 21.43
N GLU A 306 -6.29 18.85 20.92
CA GLU A 306 -5.74 20.10 20.41
C GLU A 306 -6.24 20.43 19.00
N TYR A 307 -6.58 19.41 18.22
CA TYR A 307 -6.90 19.54 16.80
C TYR A 307 -8.08 18.67 16.38
N THR A 308 -9.16 19.30 15.91
CA THR A 308 -10.38 18.56 15.54
C THR A 308 -10.21 17.81 14.22
N PHE A 309 -10.99 16.74 14.03
CA PHE A 309 -10.99 15.99 12.77
C PHE A 309 -11.24 16.87 11.53
N THR A 310 -12.14 17.85 11.65
CA THR A 310 -12.45 18.77 10.54
C THR A 310 -11.26 19.66 10.19
N GLU A 311 -10.58 20.21 11.20
CA GLU A 311 -9.37 21.00 10.94
C GLU A 311 -8.28 20.12 10.33
N PHE A 312 -8.08 18.91 10.88
CA PHE A 312 -7.17 17.90 10.34
C PHE A 312 -7.40 17.58 8.87
N LYS A 313 -8.64 17.27 8.48
CA LYS A 313 -8.96 17.00 7.07
C LYS A 313 -8.66 18.20 6.17
N ASN A 314 -8.89 19.42 6.64
CA ASN A 314 -8.70 20.64 5.85
C ASN A 314 -7.22 20.96 5.59
N GLU A 315 -6.27 20.44 6.38
CA GLU A 315 -4.83 20.59 6.10
C GLU A 315 -4.40 19.98 4.76
N PHE A 316 -5.15 19.00 4.27
CA PHE A 316 -4.82 18.24 3.07
C PHE A 316 -5.75 18.58 1.90
N GLN A 317 -6.55 19.65 2.00
CA GLN A 317 -7.53 20.03 0.97
C GLN A 317 -6.88 20.32 -0.40
N ASP A 318 -5.65 20.84 -0.40
CA ASP A 318 -4.91 21.24 -1.60
C ASP A 318 -3.88 20.16 -1.99
N LEU A 319 -3.85 19.02 -1.29
CA LEU A 319 -2.91 17.93 -1.51
C LEU A 319 -3.32 17.11 -2.74
N LEU A 320 -2.39 16.92 -3.67
CA LEU A 320 -2.53 16.03 -4.82
C LEU A 320 -1.89 14.66 -4.56
N SER A 321 -0.72 14.65 -3.93
CA SER A 321 -0.03 13.44 -3.49
C SER A 321 0.93 13.72 -2.33
N ILE A 322 1.22 12.70 -1.53
CA ILE A 322 2.17 12.65 -0.43
C ILE A 322 2.89 11.29 -0.44
N SER A 323 4.20 11.32 -0.67
CA SER A 323 5.00 10.10 -0.76
C SER A 323 6.17 10.14 0.19
N LEU A 324 6.36 9.04 0.93
CA LEU A 324 7.53 8.82 1.76
C LEU A 324 8.74 8.50 0.86
N LYS A 325 9.84 9.24 1.02
CA LYS A 325 11.10 9.00 0.29
C LYS A 325 12.13 8.23 1.11
N SER A 326 12.23 8.52 2.39
CA SER A 326 13.10 7.80 3.32
C SER A 326 12.65 7.99 4.75
N SER A 327 13.05 7.08 5.64
CA SER A 327 12.76 7.18 7.06
C SER A 327 13.80 6.47 7.92
N ASP A 328 14.06 7.00 9.11
CA ASP A 328 14.90 6.43 10.16
C ASP A 328 14.19 6.54 11.51
N SER A 329 14.43 5.61 12.43
CA SER A 329 13.88 5.64 13.79
C SER A 329 14.97 5.71 14.86
N PHE A 330 14.66 6.34 15.99
CA PHE A 330 15.55 6.52 17.12
C PHE A 330 14.77 6.37 18.43
N VAL A 331 15.14 5.42 19.31
CA VAL A 331 14.56 5.37 20.66
C VAL A 331 14.98 6.59 21.48
N VAL A 332 14.00 7.30 22.03
CA VAL A 332 14.18 8.45 22.92
C VAL A 332 13.41 8.18 24.22
N SER A 333 14.10 7.64 25.23
CA SER A 333 13.48 7.23 26.52
C SER A 333 12.44 6.11 26.33
N ASP A 334 11.17 6.41 26.56
CA ASP A 334 9.97 5.57 26.45
C ASP A 334 9.18 5.84 25.16
N GLU A 335 9.70 6.73 24.31
CA GLU A 335 9.14 7.13 23.03
C GLU A 335 10.10 6.74 21.90
N VAL A 336 9.59 6.73 20.67
CA VAL A 336 10.41 6.57 19.47
C VAL A 336 10.22 7.79 18.58
N GLU A 337 11.33 8.39 18.18
CA GLU A 337 11.34 9.43 17.17
C GLU A 337 11.55 8.80 15.79
N VAL A 338 10.60 8.99 14.88
CA VAL A 338 10.75 8.63 13.47
C VAL A 338 10.99 9.91 12.67
N ARG A 339 12.11 9.95 11.95
CA ARG A 339 12.42 11.02 10.99
C ARG A 339 12.12 10.52 9.60
N ALA A 340 11.46 11.34 8.79
CA ALA A 340 11.09 10.97 7.44
C ALA A 340 11.33 12.12 6.47
N SER A 341 11.76 11.79 5.26
CA SER A 341 11.74 12.70 4.12
C SER A 341 10.49 12.41 3.30
N VAL A 342 9.62 13.40 3.14
CA VAL A 342 8.30 13.27 2.53
C VAL A 342 8.14 14.28 1.41
N GLU A 343 7.84 13.82 0.21
CA GLU A 343 7.49 14.70 -0.92
C GLU A 343 5.98 14.90 -0.94
N LYS A 344 5.55 16.15 -0.97
CA LYS A 344 4.15 16.52 -1.20
C LYS A 344 4.02 17.23 -2.54
N GLU A 345 2.99 16.89 -3.28
CA GLU A 345 2.51 17.66 -4.41
C GLU A 345 1.23 18.38 -4.01
N GLU A 346 1.22 19.70 -4.07
CA GLU A 346 0.10 20.54 -3.63
C GLU A 346 -0.33 21.49 -4.76
N LEU A 347 -1.60 21.88 -4.79
CA LEU A 347 -2.13 22.90 -5.70
C LEU A 347 -1.82 24.30 -5.17
N ILE A 348 -0.76 24.92 -5.71
CA ILE A 348 -0.40 26.30 -5.40
C ILE A 348 -0.74 27.17 -6.61
N ASN A 349 -1.66 28.13 -6.42
CA ASN A 349 -2.19 28.98 -7.50
C ASN A 349 -2.71 28.18 -8.72
N ASN A 350 -3.43 27.08 -8.46
CA ASN A 350 -3.94 26.14 -9.46
C ASN A 350 -2.87 25.46 -10.31
N GLN A 351 -1.62 25.39 -9.84
CA GLN A 351 -0.56 24.61 -10.47
C GLN A 351 0.01 23.61 -9.46
N PRO A 352 0.31 22.37 -9.88
CA PRO A 352 0.97 21.41 -9.02
C PRO A 352 2.39 21.89 -8.72
N GLU A 353 2.73 21.99 -7.43
CA GLU A 353 4.08 22.23 -6.94
C GLU A 353 4.51 21.07 -6.03
N SER A 354 5.65 20.45 -6.34
CA SER A 354 6.25 19.41 -5.50
C SER A 354 7.27 20.03 -4.54
N THR A 355 7.13 19.72 -3.25
CA THR A 355 8.00 20.19 -2.17
C THR A 355 8.42 19.04 -1.27
N LEU A 356 9.70 19.00 -0.90
CA LEU A 356 10.25 18.00 0.02
C LEU A 356 10.26 18.55 1.46
N PHE A 357 9.75 17.74 2.38
CA PHE A 357 9.62 18.08 3.79
C PHE A 357 10.38 17.07 4.67
N ASN A 358 11.02 17.60 5.71
CA ASN A 358 11.56 16.80 6.81
C ASN A 358 10.49 16.67 7.89
N TYR A 359 9.97 15.46 8.06
CA TYR A 359 9.00 15.06 9.06
C TYR A 359 9.69 14.48 10.30
N ARG A 360 9.12 14.76 11.47
CA ARG A 360 9.52 14.21 12.76
C ARG A 360 8.28 13.78 13.54
N PHE A 361 8.10 12.47 13.63
CA PHE A 361 7.05 11.83 14.43
C PHE A 361 7.63 11.45 15.78
N LEU A 362 6.94 11.80 16.86
CA LEU A 362 7.22 11.28 18.20
C LEU A 362 6.11 10.29 18.54
N ILE A 363 6.45 9.00 18.55
CA ILE A 363 5.52 7.91 18.78
C ILE A 363 5.63 7.44 20.23
N THR A 364 4.48 7.25 20.88
CA THR A 364 4.35 6.72 22.25
C THR A 364 3.34 5.59 22.28
N GLN A 365 3.25 4.85 23.39
CA GLN A 365 2.19 3.88 23.62
C GLN A 365 1.10 4.46 24.53
N GLU A 366 -0.16 4.44 24.09
CA GLU A 366 -1.35 4.86 24.84
C GLU A 366 -2.37 3.71 24.84
N ASN A 367 -2.82 3.28 26.04
CA ASN A 367 -3.77 2.18 26.19
C ASN A 367 -3.38 0.88 25.47
N GLY A 368 -2.07 0.60 25.37
CA GLY A 368 -1.53 -0.56 24.69
C GLY A 368 -1.32 -0.41 23.18
N GLN A 369 -1.71 0.72 22.58
CA GLN A 369 -1.52 1.02 21.15
C GLN A 369 -0.50 2.14 20.95
N PHE A 370 0.32 2.02 19.91
CA PHE A 370 1.19 3.12 19.48
C PHE A 370 0.38 4.25 18.85
N LYS A 371 0.73 5.49 19.21
CA LYS A 371 0.08 6.72 18.77
C LYS A 371 1.11 7.79 18.48
N ILE A 372 0.81 8.67 17.52
CA ILE A 372 1.59 9.87 17.25
C ILE A 372 1.29 10.88 18.35
N LYS A 373 2.26 11.09 19.24
CA LYS A 373 2.19 12.08 20.33
C LYS A 373 2.52 13.48 19.86
N ARG A 374 3.40 13.58 18.85
CA ARG A 374 3.77 14.85 18.23
C ARG A 374 4.16 14.63 16.77
N LEU A 375 3.79 15.59 15.94
CA LEU A 375 4.15 15.66 14.54
C LEU A 375 4.70 17.06 14.25
N GLU A 376 5.95 17.13 13.77
CA GLU A 376 6.59 18.36 13.34
C GLU A 376 7.10 18.15 11.90
N TYR A 377 6.97 19.16 11.04
CA TYR A 377 7.58 19.12 9.71
C TYR A 377 8.07 20.51 9.26
N SER A 378 9.10 20.53 8.43
CA SER A 378 9.66 21.74 7.83
C SER A 378 10.16 21.46 6.41
N GLU A 379 10.09 22.45 5.52
CA GLU A 379 10.69 22.35 4.17
C GLU A 379 12.17 22.00 4.27
N ASP A 380 12.63 21.11 3.38
CA ASP A 380 14.06 20.80 3.24
C ASP A 380 14.76 21.98 2.55
N ALA A 381 15.77 22.56 3.21
CA ALA A 381 16.35 23.86 2.86
C ALA A 381 17.47 23.81 1.80
#